data_AF-A0A933D8M6-F1
#
_entry.id   AF-A0A933D8M6-F1
#
_cell.length_a   1.000
_cell.length_b   1.000
_cell.length_c   1.000
_cell.angle_alpha   90.00
_cell.angle_beta   90.00
_cell.angle_gamma   90.00
#
_symmetry.space_group_name_H-M   'P 1'
#
loop_
_entity.id
_entity.type
_entity.pdbx_description
1 polymer ?
#
loop_
_entity_poly.entity_id
_entity_poly.type
_entity_poly.pdbx_seq_one_letter_code
_entity_poly.pdbx_strand_id
1 'polypeptide(L)' 'MQPKRYIVWSKNEIDLSDPFQRKWYLKQVLMHGRSEDIAALDLDEIKKLLPEFDLPNHIRRLWENYFAAQG' A
#
# COMPACT_ATOMS: atom_id res chain seq x y z
N MET A 1 -1.87 -13.37 -2.38
CA MET A 1 -2.59 -12.29 -3.09
C MET A 1 -2.08 -12.21 -4.51
N GLN A 2 -2.95 -11.94 -5.48
CA GLN A 2 -2.50 -11.61 -6.84
C GLN A 2 -2.70 -10.10 -7.10
N PRO A 3 -1.65 -9.38 -7.54
CA PRO A 3 -1.71 -7.94 -7.79
C PRO A 3 -2.66 -7.62 -8.95
N LYS A 4 -3.55 -6.64 -8.78
CA LYS A 4 -4.55 -6.25 -9.80
C LYS A 4 -3.93 -5.38 -10.88
N ARG A 5 -4.31 -5.61 -12.16
CA ARG A 5 -3.74 -4.95 -13.36
C ARG A 5 -3.70 -3.42 -13.34
N TYR A 6 -4.65 -2.75 -12.69
CA TYR A 6 -4.66 -1.28 -12.62
C TYR A 6 -3.64 -0.70 -11.64
N ILE A 7 -3.16 -1.51 -10.69
CA ILE A 7 -2.09 -1.11 -9.76
C ILE A 7 -0.72 -1.33 -10.39
N VAL A 8 -0.61 -2.34 -11.27
CA VAL A 8 0.64 -2.74 -11.94
C VAL A 8 0.71 -2.28 -13.40
N TRP A 9 0.22 -1.07 -13.69
CA TRP A 9 0.11 -0.54 -15.06
C TRP A 9 1.43 -0.53 -15.87
N SER A 10 2.59 -0.66 -15.21
CA SER A 10 3.92 -0.74 -15.83
C SER A 10 4.56 -2.15 -15.87
N LYS A 11 3.99 -3.17 -15.20
CA LYS A 11 4.52 -4.56 -15.18
C LYS A 11 3.39 -5.59 -15.14
N ASN A 12 3.43 -6.59 -16.01
CA ASN A 12 2.39 -7.64 -16.08
C ASN A 12 2.30 -8.52 -14.83
N GLU A 13 3.40 -8.71 -14.10
CA GLU A 13 3.46 -9.53 -12.89
C GLU A 13 4.37 -8.87 -11.85
N ILE A 14 3.94 -8.86 -10.60
CA ILE A 14 4.74 -8.46 -9.45
C ILE A 14 4.91 -9.66 -8.54
N ASP A 15 6.16 -9.95 -8.23
CA ASP A 15 6.49 -10.98 -7.26
C ASP A 15 6.42 -10.40 -5.85
N LEU A 16 5.42 -10.81 -5.09
CA LEU A 16 5.24 -10.38 -3.70
C LEU A 16 6.20 -11.10 -2.73
N SER A 17 6.94 -12.10 -3.20
CA SER A 17 8.02 -12.72 -2.42
C SER A 17 9.30 -11.88 -2.41
N ASP A 18 9.48 -11.01 -3.41
CA ASP A 18 10.58 -10.04 -3.43
C ASP A 18 10.26 -8.82 -2.53
N PRO A 19 11.07 -8.53 -1.50
CA PRO A 19 10.79 -7.47 -0.54
C PRO A 19 10.68 -6.07 -1.17
N PHE A 20 11.46 -5.81 -2.23
CA PHE A 20 11.45 -4.52 -2.92
C PHE A 20 10.16 -4.34 -3.72
N GLN A 21 9.78 -5.36 -4.49
CA GLN A 21 8.52 -5.39 -5.24
C GLN A 21 7.30 -5.35 -4.33
N ARG A 22 7.32 -6.05 -3.19
CA ARG A 22 6.26 -5.97 -2.18
C ARG A 22 6.13 -4.56 -1.63
N LYS A 23 7.22 -3.92 -1.19
CA LYS A 23 7.19 -2.53 -0.70
C LYS A 23 6.67 -1.56 -1.77
N TRP A 24 7.10 -1.71 -3.02
CA TRP A 24 6.61 -0.90 -4.13
C TRP A 24 5.11 -1.09 -4.37
N TYR A 25 4.64 -2.34 -4.38
CA TYR A 25 3.22 -2.65 -4.57
C TYR A 25 2.36 -2.04 -3.47
N LEU A 26 2.75 -2.20 -2.21
CA LEU A 26 2.05 -1.60 -1.08
C LEU A 26 1.98 -0.08 -1.24
N LYS A 27 3.08 0.58 -1.63
CA LYS A 27 3.08 2.02 -1.92
C LYS A 27 2.06 2.39 -3.01
N GLN A 28 1.96 1.61 -4.08
CA GLN A 28 0.97 1.86 -5.13
C GLN A 28 -0.48 1.67 -4.65
N VAL A 29 -0.75 0.64 -3.84
CA VAL A 29 -2.08 0.43 -3.24
C VAL A 29 -2.44 1.60 -2.31
N LEU A 30 -1.50 2.10 -1.51
CA LEU A 30 -1.75 3.24 -0.62
C LEU A 30 -2.00 4.55 -1.36
N MET A 31 -1.46 4.71 -2.57
CA MET A 31 -1.61 5.93 -3.37
C MET A 31 -2.80 5.88 -4.34
N HIS A 32 -3.09 4.70 -4.90
CA HIS A 32 -4.00 4.54 -6.04
C HIS A 32 -4.95 3.34 -5.90
N GLY A 33 -4.85 2.57 -4.82
CA GLY A 33 -5.69 1.42 -4.55
C GLY A 33 -7.15 1.81 -4.32
N ARG A 34 -8.04 0.89 -4.66
CA ARG A 34 -9.47 1.01 -4.33
C ARG A 34 -9.72 0.48 -2.93
N SER A 35 -10.90 0.78 -2.40
CA SER A 35 -11.36 0.29 -1.10
C SER A 35 -11.23 -1.23 -0.96
N GLU A 36 -11.51 -1.97 -2.04
CA GLU A 36 -11.40 -3.43 -2.09
C GLU A 36 -9.95 -3.93 -2.00
N ASP A 37 -8.98 -3.20 -2.56
CA ASP A 37 -7.56 -3.54 -2.46
C ASP A 37 -7.05 -3.29 -1.05
N ILE A 38 -7.46 -2.15 -0.47
CA ILE A 38 -7.12 -1.76 0.90
C ILE A 38 -7.69 -2.78 1.89
N ALA A 39 -8.94 -3.22 1.69
CA ALA A 39 -9.60 -4.19 2.56
C ALA A 39 -8.90 -5.57 2.55
N ALA A 40 -8.20 -5.89 1.46
CA ALA A 40 -7.42 -7.11 1.40
C ALA A 40 -6.11 -6.99 2.18
N LEU A 41 -5.54 -5.79 2.30
CA LEU A 41 -4.23 -5.56 2.95
C LEU A 41 -4.27 -5.83 4.46
N ASP A 42 -3.13 -6.29 4.98
CA ASP A 42 -2.87 -6.31 6.41
C ASP A 42 -2.57 -4.88 6.89
N LEU A 43 -3.58 -4.21 7.42
CA LEU A 43 -3.48 -2.83 7.90
C LEU A 43 -2.49 -2.66 9.07
N ASP A 44 -2.28 -3.70 9.88
CA ASP A 44 -1.28 -3.69 10.95
C ASP A 44 0.15 -3.74 10.40
N GLU A 45 0.37 -4.51 9.33
CA GLU A 45 1.63 -4.48 8.58
C GLU A 45 1.87 -3.09 7.98
N ILE A 46 0.86 -2.52 7.32
CA ILE A 46 0.96 -1.18 6.72
C ILE A 46 1.29 -0.12 7.76
N LYS A 47 0.64 -0.14 8.93
CA LYS A 47 0.87 0.83 10.00
C LYS A 47 2.33 0.83 10.46
N LYS A 48 2.99 -0.33 10.51
CA LYS A 48 4.41 -0.47 10.87
C LYS A 48 5.35 0.01 9.76
N LEU A 49 5.00 -0.26 8.50
CA LEU A 49 5.81 0.11 7.33
C LEU A 49 5.59 1.54 6.85
N LEU A 50 4.48 2.18 7.23
CA LEU A 50 4.12 3.54 6.85
C LEU A 50 5.26 4.57 7.02
N PRO A 51 6.01 4.60 8.15
CA PRO A 51 7.12 5.53 8.30
C PRO A 51 8.24 5.33 7.28
N GLU A 52 8.47 4.09 6.82
CA GLU A 52 9.49 3.75 5.83
C GLU A 52 9.11 4.12 4.39
N PHE A 53 7.82 4.31 4.10
CA PHE A 53 7.40 4.65 2.75
C PHE A 53 7.62 6.13 2.43
N ASP A 54 8.37 6.40 1.36
CA ASP A 54 8.50 7.74 0.79
C ASP A 54 7.21 8.16 0.07
N LEU A 55 6.16 8.46 0.85
CA LEU A 55 4.86 8.90 0.36
C LEU A 55 4.77 10.42 0.33
N PRO A 56 4.05 11.02 -0.64
CA PRO A 56 3.70 12.42 -0.59
C PRO A 56 3.02 12.77 0.74
N ASN A 57 3.37 13.92 1.33
CA ASN A 57 2.92 14.33 2.67
C ASN A 57 1.40 14.23 2.88
N HIS A 58 0.60 14.58 1.87
CA HIS A 58 -0.85 14.53 1.94
C HIS A 58 -1.39 13.09 2.04
N ILE A 59 -0.76 12.13 1.35
CA ILE A 59 -1.13 10.70 1.43
C ILE A 59 -0.68 10.12 2.76
N ARG A 60 0.55 10.42 3.19
CA ARG A 60 1.05 9.97 4.50
C ARG A 60 0.11 10.43 5.62
N ARG A 61 -0.24 11.71 5.64
CA ARG A 61 -1.13 12.29 6.66
C ARG A 61 -2.54 11.69 6.63
N LEU A 62 -3.06 11.36 5.44
CA LEU A 62 -4.35 10.67 5.31
C LEU A 62 -4.32 9.32 6.04
N TRP A 63 -3.30 8.50 5.80
CA TRP A 63 -3.16 7.19 6.43
C TRP A 63 -2.86 7.29 7.93
N GLU A 64 -2.01 8.22 8.35
CA GLU A 64 -1.76 8.49 9.77
C GLU A 64 -3.05 8.86 10.51
N ASN A 65 -3.86 9.76 9.94
CA ASN A 65 -5.15 10.13 10.52
C ASN A 65 -6.12 8.94 10.57
N TYR A 66 -6.16 8.11 9.51
CA TYR A 66 -6.99 6.91 9.47
C TYR A 66 -6.60 5.93 10.59
N PHE A 67 -5.31 5.64 10.77
CA PHE A 67 -4.83 4.74 11.81
C PHE A 67 -4.93 5.32 13.22
N ALA A 68 -4.94 6.65 13.36
CA ALA A 68 -5.18 7.32 14.63
C ALA A 68 -6.67 7.29 15.02
N ALA A 69 -7.59 7.31 14.06
CA ALA A 69 -9.03 7.23 14.30
C ALA A 69 -9.54 5.81 14.55
N GLN A 70 -8.75 4.78 14.21
CA GLN A 70 -9.10 3.37 14.40
C GLN A 70 -8.72 2.82 15.79
N GLY A 71 -8.03 3.61 16.63
CA GLY A 71 -7.67 3.27 18.01
C GLY A 71 -8.47 4.09 19.03
#